data_AF-A0A8J5FLP6-F1
#
_entry.id   AF-A0A8J5FLP6-F1
#
_cell.length_a   1.000
_cell.length_b   1.000
_cell.length_c   1.000
_cell.angle_alpha   90.00
_cell.angle_beta   90.00
_cell.angle_gamma   90.00
#
_symmetry.space_group_name_H-M   'P 1'
#
loop_
_entity.id
_entity.type
_entity.pdbx_description
1 polymer ?
#
loop_
_entity_poly.entity_id
_entity_poly.type
_entity_poly.pdbx_seq_one_letter_code
_entity_poly.pdbx_strand_id
1 'polypeptide(L)'
;MAVLQFFPPFSPVVSAKIHAVVLFNICDCYVRRPDQADRVIGTLLGSVSDGVVEIKNSYAVPHNESADQVALDVDYHRNMYLSHLKVNPKEVLVGWFSTGFGVSGGSALIHEFYVKELKEAQSSIPPIHLTVDTRFKNGEASIKGYVSSNLSLGDRPLAAQFQEISLDLRMIEAERVGCMNLDLSSLNILHLSCFCKCNLVDILKTTAVDKLPNDLEGMEASMERLYSLLDEIYKYVDDVVEGRVTPNNDIGRFLADTLASVPRMSTAAFDKVFNDKIQDNLALVYLSSLVKTQLGIAEKLNTAAQIL
;
A
#
# COMPACT_ATOMS: atom_id res chain seq x y z
N MET A 1 -38.55 0.16 -36.17
CA MET A 1 -37.30 0.68 -35.60
C MET A 1 -37.53 0.95 -34.12
N ALA A 2 -37.04 0.08 -33.25
CA ALA A 2 -36.88 0.36 -31.83
C ALA A 2 -35.41 0.07 -31.52
N VAL A 3 -34.68 1.12 -31.17
CA VAL A 3 -33.24 1.11 -30.99
C VAL A 3 -32.91 0.33 -29.71
N LEU A 4 -32.33 -0.86 -29.88
CA LEU A 4 -31.67 -1.58 -28.79
C LEU A 4 -30.35 -0.86 -28.49
N GLN A 5 -30.35 0.07 -27.54
CA GLN A 5 -29.13 0.51 -26.91
C GLN A 5 -28.61 -0.63 -26.05
N PHE A 6 -27.71 -1.44 -26.63
CA PHE A 6 -26.85 -2.34 -25.87
C PHE A 6 -25.95 -1.48 -24.99
N PHE A 7 -26.28 -1.37 -23.70
CA PHE A 7 -25.27 -1.04 -22.70
C PHE A 7 -24.19 -2.13 -22.79
N PRO A 8 -22.89 -1.76 -22.84
CA PRO A 8 -21.85 -2.77 -22.89
C PRO A 8 -21.95 -3.66 -21.64
N PRO A 9 -21.77 -4.98 -21.78
CA PRO A 9 -21.67 -5.85 -20.61
C PRO A 9 -20.53 -5.32 -19.74
N PHE A 10 -20.80 -5.14 -18.45
CA PHE A 10 -19.83 -4.78 -17.41
C PHE A 10 -18.43 -5.24 -17.79
N SER A 11 -17.50 -4.30 -18.04
CA SER A 11 -16.09 -4.64 -18.15
C SER A 11 -15.70 -5.32 -16.84
N PRO A 12 -15.27 -6.61 -16.86
CA PRO A 12 -14.84 -7.24 -15.63
C PRO A 12 -13.66 -6.43 -15.12
N VAL A 13 -13.74 -5.93 -13.89
CA VAL A 13 -12.59 -5.33 -13.21
C VAL A 13 -11.53 -6.43 -13.14
N VAL A 14 -10.47 -6.28 -13.92
CA VAL A 14 -9.44 -7.33 -14.07
C VAL A 14 -8.49 -7.31 -12.88
N SER A 15 -8.32 -6.16 -12.22
CA SER A 15 -7.40 -6.01 -11.08
C SER A 15 -7.78 -4.83 -10.17
N ALA A 16 -7.55 -4.99 -8.87
CA ALA A 16 -7.72 -3.91 -7.89
C ALA A 16 -6.38 -3.62 -7.19
N LYS A 17 -6.02 -2.34 -7.14
CA LYS A 17 -4.85 -1.83 -6.42
C LYS A 17 -5.30 -1.27 -5.08
N ILE A 18 -4.65 -1.65 -4.00
CA ILE A 18 -5.00 -1.23 -2.65
C ILE A 18 -3.85 -0.40 -2.08
N HIS A 19 -4.17 0.77 -1.54
CA HIS A 19 -3.24 1.58 -0.78
C HIS A 19 -3.06 1.04 0.65
N ALA A 20 -1.83 1.08 1.17
CA ALA A 20 -1.53 0.53 2.50
C ALA A 20 -2.33 1.22 3.63
N VAL A 21 -2.65 2.52 3.50
CA VAL A 21 -3.49 3.25 4.46
C VAL A 21 -4.85 2.58 4.70
N VAL A 22 -5.42 1.94 3.67
CA VAL A 22 -6.72 1.27 3.76
C VAL A 22 -6.63 0.08 4.71
N LEU A 23 -5.55 -0.70 4.64
CA LEU A 23 -5.36 -1.85 5.52
C LEU A 23 -5.18 -1.42 6.97
N PHE A 24 -4.38 -0.38 7.21
CA PHE A 24 -4.22 0.17 8.55
C PHE A 24 -5.53 0.68 9.13
N ASN A 25 -6.35 1.36 8.33
CA ASN A 25 -7.65 1.83 8.78
C ASN A 25 -8.62 0.68 9.09
N ILE A 26 -8.61 -0.39 8.29
CA ILE A 26 -9.42 -1.59 8.56
C ILE A 26 -8.99 -2.25 9.89
N CYS A 27 -7.68 -2.37 10.13
CA CYS A 27 -7.15 -2.89 11.38
C CYS A 27 -7.51 -2.00 12.58
N ASP A 28 -7.40 -0.67 12.43
CA ASP A 28 -7.77 0.29 13.46
C ASP A 28 -9.28 0.25 13.76
N CYS A 29 -10.13 0.13 12.75
CA CYS A 29 -11.55 -0.11 12.92
C CYS A 29 -11.84 -1.46 13.60
N TYR A 30 -11.04 -2.50 13.34
CA TYR A 30 -11.15 -3.79 14.03
C TYR A 30 -10.82 -3.68 15.52
N VAL A 31 -9.79 -2.91 15.89
CA VAL A 31 -9.40 -2.72 17.31
C VAL A 31 -10.43 -1.88 18.07
N ARG A 32 -11.04 -0.89 17.43
CA ARG A 32 -12.04 0.00 18.05
C ARG A 32 -13.45 -0.59 18.18
N ARG A 33 -13.67 -1.82 17.70
CA ARG A 33 -15.00 -2.43 17.68
C ARG A 33 -15.48 -2.74 19.11
N PRO A 34 -16.81 -2.72 19.36
CA PRO A 34 -17.35 -3.22 20.62
C PRO A 34 -17.11 -4.73 20.73
N ASP A 35 -16.87 -5.24 21.95
CA ASP A 35 -16.51 -6.66 22.20
C ASP A 35 -17.56 -7.67 21.71
N GLN A 36 -18.80 -7.23 21.47
CA GLN A 36 -19.90 -8.04 20.95
C GLN A 36 -19.83 -8.26 19.43
N ALA A 37 -19.10 -7.42 18.70
CA ALA A 37 -18.98 -7.51 17.25
C ALA A 37 -17.76 -8.34 16.87
N ASP A 38 -18.00 -9.52 16.31
CA ASP A 38 -16.93 -10.42 15.86
C ASP A 38 -16.36 -10.01 14.49
N ARG A 39 -17.17 -9.26 13.72
CA ARG A 39 -16.92 -8.76 12.38
C ARG A 39 -17.08 -7.26 12.32
N VAL A 40 -16.30 -6.61 11.46
CA VAL A 40 -16.39 -5.19 11.13
C VAL A 40 -16.62 -5.05 9.65
N ILE A 41 -17.64 -4.28 9.28
CA ILE A 41 -18.01 -3.97 7.91
C ILE A 41 -17.77 -2.49 7.66
N GLY A 42 -17.33 -2.16 6.47
CA GLY A 42 -17.22 -0.77 6.06
C GLY A 42 -17.20 -0.60 4.55
N THR A 43 -17.16 0.65 4.15
CA THR A 43 -17.23 1.08 2.76
C THR A 43 -15.83 1.37 2.23
N LEU A 44 -15.60 1.02 0.95
CA LEU A 44 -14.37 1.30 0.22
C LEU A 44 -14.59 2.46 -0.75
N LEU A 45 -13.67 3.43 -0.69
CA LEU A 45 -13.63 4.59 -1.56
C LEU A 45 -12.35 4.56 -2.40
N GLY A 46 -12.48 5.03 -3.64
CA GLY A 46 -11.36 4.98 -4.55
C GLY A 46 -11.62 5.72 -5.84
N SER A 47 -10.73 5.50 -6.80
CA SER A 47 -10.88 6.00 -8.16
C SER A 47 -10.74 4.84 -9.13
N VAL A 48 -11.36 4.98 -10.29
CA VAL A 48 -11.39 3.93 -11.30
C VAL A 48 -10.68 4.47 -12.53
N SER A 49 -9.72 3.74 -13.04
CA SER A 49 -8.96 4.11 -14.23
C SER A 49 -8.87 2.90 -15.16
N ASP A 50 -9.50 3.00 -16.32
CA ASP A 50 -9.40 2.04 -17.42
C ASP A 50 -9.50 0.55 -17.02
N GLY A 51 -10.46 0.21 -16.15
CA GLY A 51 -10.72 -1.17 -15.71
C GLY A 51 -9.85 -1.66 -14.54
N VAL A 52 -8.96 -0.80 -14.03
CA VAL A 52 -8.25 -1.01 -12.76
C VAL A 52 -8.87 -0.13 -11.69
N VAL A 53 -9.19 -0.74 -10.56
CA VAL A 53 -9.76 -0.02 -9.43
C VAL A 53 -8.67 0.31 -8.42
N GLU A 54 -8.51 1.58 -8.08
CA GLU A 54 -7.58 2.03 -7.04
C GLU A 54 -8.35 2.37 -5.77
N ILE A 55 -8.17 1.55 -4.73
CA ILE A 55 -8.79 1.72 -3.42
C ILE A 55 -7.87 2.58 -2.56
N LYS A 56 -8.29 3.82 -2.31
CA LYS A 56 -7.48 4.85 -1.65
C LYS A 56 -7.87 5.05 -0.19
N ASN A 57 -9.16 4.94 0.12
CA ASN A 57 -9.66 5.23 1.44
C ASN A 57 -10.77 4.24 1.83
N SER A 58 -11.06 4.18 3.13
CA SER A 58 -12.12 3.33 3.68
C SER A 58 -12.71 3.95 4.94
N TYR A 59 -13.90 3.54 5.33
CA TYR A 59 -14.45 3.88 6.65
C TYR A 59 -15.41 2.78 7.11
N ALA A 60 -15.48 2.55 8.42
CA ALA A 60 -16.40 1.59 9.00
C ALA A 60 -17.83 2.14 9.02
N VAL A 61 -18.81 1.27 8.79
CA VAL A 61 -20.23 1.59 8.92
C VAL A 61 -20.80 0.82 10.11
N PRO A 62 -21.49 1.49 11.06
CA PRO A 62 -22.21 0.80 12.12
C PRO A 62 -23.18 -0.20 11.52
N HIS A 63 -23.05 -1.45 11.96
CA HIS A 63 -23.85 -2.55 11.47
C HIS A 63 -24.27 -3.43 12.66
N ASN A 64 -25.40 -4.10 12.50
CA ASN A 64 -25.86 -5.11 13.44
C ASN A 64 -26.10 -6.42 12.66
N GLU A 65 -25.31 -7.44 12.96
CA GLU A 65 -25.38 -8.76 12.34
C GLU A 65 -26.10 -9.73 13.30
N SER A 66 -27.30 -10.14 12.94
CA SER A 66 -28.02 -11.26 13.54
C SER A 66 -27.97 -12.46 12.58
N ALA A 67 -28.24 -13.68 13.06
CA ALA A 67 -28.04 -14.92 12.30
C ALA A 67 -28.63 -14.93 10.87
N ASP A 68 -29.79 -14.28 10.66
CA ASP A 68 -30.48 -14.20 9.37
C ASP A 68 -30.69 -12.78 8.83
N GLN A 69 -30.26 -11.75 9.57
CA GLN A 69 -30.51 -10.35 9.19
C GLN A 69 -29.29 -9.48 9.44
N VAL A 70 -28.93 -8.66 8.45
CA VAL A 70 -27.89 -7.63 8.57
C VAL A 70 -28.54 -6.27 8.40
N ALA A 71 -28.45 -5.43 9.42
CA ALA A 71 -28.90 -4.04 9.37
C ALA A 71 -27.68 -3.11 9.26
N LEU A 72 -27.68 -2.25 8.23
CA LEU A 72 -26.69 -1.20 8.02
C LEU A 72 -27.35 0.16 8.24
N ASP A 73 -26.66 1.06 8.93
CA ASP A 73 -27.12 2.45 9.08
C ASP A 73 -26.85 3.25 7.78
N VAL A 74 -27.91 3.39 6.99
CA VAL A 74 -27.88 4.07 5.68
C VAL A 74 -27.68 5.59 5.84
N ASP A 75 -28.24 6.19 6.89
CA ASP A 75 -28.14 7.62 7.13
C ASP A 75 -26.70 8.00 7.52
N TYR A 76 -26.08 7.18 8.38
CA TYR A 76 -24.66 7.32 8.67
C TYR A 76 -23.81 7.17 7.42
N HIS A 77 -24.06 6.13 6.61
CA HIS A 77 -23.34 5.90 5.35
C HIS A 77 -23.40 7.12 4.42
N ARG A 78 -24.59 7.68 4.18
CA ARG A 78 -24.78 8.84 3.30
C ARG A 78 -24.08 10.09 3.82
N ASN A 79 -24.21 10.38 5.11
CA ASN A 79 -23.55 11.55 5.72
C ASN A 79 -22.01 11.43 5.66
N MET A 80 -21.48 10.24 5.91
CA MET A 80 -20.05 9.97 5.82
C MET A 80 -19.52 10.02 4.39
N TYR A 81 -20.27 9.48 3.43
CA TYR A 81 -19.94 9.56 2.01
C TYR A 81 -19.89 11.01 1.52
N LEU A 82 -20.90 11.82 1.85
CA LEU A 82 -20.92 13.24 1.50
C LEU A 82 -19.77 14.02 2.15
N SER A 83 -19.37 13.67 3.36
CA SER A 83 -18.24 14.30 4.05
C SER A 83 -16.91 13.96 3.38
N HIS A 84 -16.72 12.71 2.93
CA HIS A 84 -15.54 12.32 2.15
C HIS A 84 -15.50 13.02 0.80
N LEU A 85 -16.64 13.15 0.12
CA LEU A 85 -16.71 13.85 -1.17
C LEU A 85 -16.35 15.34 -1.06
N LYS A 86 -16.63 15.98 0.10
CA LYS A 86 -16.20 17.36 0.38
C LYS A 86 -14.69 17.48 0.50
N VAL A 87 -14.01 16.47 1.05
CA VAL A 87 -12.55 16.45 1.18
C VAL A 87 -11.90 16.12 -0.15
N ASN A 88 -12.40 15.09 -0.83
CA ASN A 88 -11.89 14.65 -2.11
C ASN A 88 -13.03 14.32 -3.10
N PRO A 89 -13.33 15.22 -4.04
CA PRO A 89 -14.42 15.00 -5.00
C PRO A 89 -14.09 13.96 -6.08
N LYS A 90 -12.83 13.48 -6.15
CA LYS A 90 -12.41 12.45 -7.09
C LYS A 90 -12.68 11.03 -6.59
N GLU A 91 -13.00 10.88 -5.31
CA GLU A 91 -13.32 9.59 -4.72
C GLU A 91 -14.75 9.18 -5.05
N VAL A 92 -14.89 7.95 -5.51
CA VAL A 92 -16.17 7.30 -5.81
C VAL A 92 -16.34 6.10 -4.89
N LEU A 93 -17.60 5.71 -4.68
CA LEU A 93 -17.92 4.44 -4.06
C LEU A 93 -17.45 3.30 -4.96
N VAL A 94 -16.61 2.41 -4.42
CA VAL A 94 -16.00 1.30 -5.15
C VAL A 94 -16.52 -0.06 -4.67
N GLY A 95 -16.88 -0.15 -3.38
CA GLY A 95 -17.32 -1.40 -2.80
C GLY A 95 -17.31 -1.35 -1.29
N TRP A 96 -17.09 -2.50 -0.66
CA TRP A 96 -17.14 -2.66 0.78
C TRP A 96 -16.09 -3.66 1.25
N PHE A 97 -15.68 -3.53 2.51
CA PHE A 97 -14.77 -4.47 3.14
C PHE A 97 -15.44 -5.15 4.33
N SER A 98 -14.92 -6.30 4.68
CA SER A 98 -15.25 -6.97 5.91
C SER A 98 -14.04 -7.62 6.54
N THR A 99 -13.99 -7.61 7.86
CA THR A 99 -13.01 -8.41 8.61
C THR A 99 -13.49 -9.83 8.80
N GLY A 100 -12.56 -10.79 8.90
CA GLY A 100 -12.86 -12.20 9.13
C GLY A 100 -12.40 -13.12 8.01
N PHE A 101 -12.73 -14.41 8.14
CA PHE A 101 -12.26 -15.43 7.21
C PHE A 101 -13.36 -15.80 6.21
N GLY A 102 -13.12 -15.48 4.94
CA GLY A 102 -13.97 -15.89 3.82
C GLY A 102 -15.32 -15.18 3.73
N VAL A 103 -16.18 -15.70 2.86
CA VAL A 103 -17.50 -15.16 2.56
C VAL A 103 -18.55 -15.91 3.38
N SER A 104 -19.24 -15.20 4.28
CA SER A 104 -20.39 -15.73 5.05
C SER A 104 -21.73 -15.52 4.32
N GLY A 105 -22.80 -16.22 4.74
CA GLY A 105 -24.15 -16.03 4.19
C GLY A 105 -24.66 -14.59 4.25
N GLY A 106 -24.35 -13.86 5.34
CA GLY A 106 -24.67 -12.43 5.46
C GLY A 106 -23.96 -11.53 4.43
N SER A 107 -22.85 -12.00 3.84
CA SER A 107 -22.10 -11.25 2.82
C SER A 107 -22.90 -11.06 1.52
N ALA A 108 -23.80 -11.99 1.19
CA ALA A 108 -24.69 -11.84 0.03
C ALA A 108 -25.72 -10.71 0.24
N LEU A 109 -26.28 -10.60 1.44
CA LEU A 109 -27.25 -9.54 1.80
C LEU A 109 -26.59 -8.16 1.76
N ILE A 110 -25.38 -8.05 2.33
CA ILE A 110 -24.58 -6.81 2.32
C ILE A 110 -24.21 -6.44 0.87
N HIS A 111 -23.82 -7.44 0.08
CA HIS A 111 -23.46 -7.20 -1.31
C HIS A 111 -24.64 -6.64 -2.12
N GLU A 112 -25.85 -7.18 -1.94
CA GLU A 112 -27.05 -6.66 -2.61
C GLU A 112 -27.36 -5.20 -2.23
N PHE A 113 -27.14 -4.83 -0.96
CA PHE A 113 -27.26 -3.44 -0.51
C PHE A 113 -26.30 -2.51 -1.26
N TYR A 114 -25.01 -2.83 -1.30
CA TYR A 114 -24.03 -1.99 -2.01
C TYR A 114 -24.22 -1.97 -3.54
N VAL A 115 -24.77 -3.03 -4.13
CA VAL A 115 -25.17 -3.02 -5.55
C VAL A 115 -26.25 -1.98 -5.81
N LYS A 116 -27.21 -1.78 -4.88
CA LYS A 116 -28.25 -0.76 -5.01
C LYS A 116 -27.66 0.65 -4.88
N GLU A 117 -26.86 0.89 -3.84
CA GLU A 117 -26.20 2.19 -3.62
C GLU A 117 -25.26 2.59 -4.78
N LEU A 118 -24.52 1.64 -5.37
CA LEU A 118 -23.66 1.92 -6.53
C LEU A 118 -24.41 2.31 -7.79
N LYS A 119 -25.59 1.70 -8.02
CA LYS A 119 -26.48 2.06 -9.14
C LYS A 119 -27.00 3.49 -8.98
N GLU A 120 -27.34 3.88 -7.76
CA GLU A 120 -27.76 5.25 -7.44
C GLU A 120 -26.60 6.24 -7.60
N ALA A 121 -25.39 5.85 -7.21
CA ALA A 121 -24.17 6.65 -7.31
C ALA A 121 -23.56 6.74 -8.74
N GLN A 122 -24.25 6.22 -9.77
CA GLN A 122 -23.80 6.22 -11.18
C GLN A 122 -22.42 5.58 -11.41
N SER A 123 -21.99 4.67 -10.54
CA SER A 123 -20.74 3.94 -10.71
C SER A 123 -20.99 2.72 -11.61
N SER A 124 -20.29 2.64 -12.73
CA SER A 124 -20.50 1.61 -13.78
C SER A 124 -19.89 0.24 -13.47
N ILE A 125 -19.54 -0.02 -12.20
CA ILE A 125 -18.59 -1.06 -11.79
C ILE A 125 -19.25 -1.97 -10.76
N PRO A 126 -19.03 -3.29 -10.80
CA PRO A 126 -19.53 -4.18 -9.76
C PRO A 126 -18.82 -3.88 -8.42
N PRO A 127 -19.56 -3.91 -7.29
CA PRO A 127 -18.94 -3.70 -5.99
C PRO A 127 -17.86 -4.74 -5.71
N ILE A 128 -16.68 -4.28 -5.32
CA ILE A 128 -15.61 -5.14 -4.82
C ILE A 128 -15.85 -5.42 -3.35
N HIS A 129 -15.76 -6.70 -2.98
CA HIS A 129 -15.79 -7.15 -1.59
C HIS A 129 -14.37 -7.50 -1.15
N LEU A 130 -13.80 -6.69 -0.25
CA LEU A 130 -12.48 -6.97 0.34
C LEU A 130 -12.65 -7.73 1.66
N THR A 131 -11.96 -8.84 1.83
CA THR A 131 -11.90 -9.57 3.09
C THR A 131 -10.49 -9.53 3.66
N VAL A 132 -10.36 -9.08 4.90
CA VAL A 132 -9.09 -9.00 5.63
C VAL A 132 -9.16 -9.89 6.86
N ASP A 133 -8.28 -10.89 6.94
CA ASP A 133 -8.14 -11.70 8.14
C ASP A 133 -7.31 -10.95 9.19
N THR A 134 -7.93 -10.66 10.33
CA THR A 134 -7.33 -9.95 11.46
C THR A 134 -6.97 -10.88 12.62
N ARG A 135 -7.31 -12.18 12.54
CA ARG A 135 -7.03 -13.15 13.62
C ARG A 135 -5.65 -13.80 13.49
N PHE A 136 -4.91 -13.53 12.41
CA PHE A 136 -3.53 -13.97 12.15
C PHE A 136 -3.23 -15.43 12.55
N LYS A 137 -4.22 -16.34 12.47
CA LYS A 137 -4.10 -17.70 13.00
C LYS A 137 -3.02 -18.50 12.29
N ASN A 138 -2.77 -18.18 11.02
CA ASN A 138 -1.77 -18.85 10.19
C ASN A 138 -0.43 -18.08 10.12
N GLY A 139 -0.27 -17.00 10.90
CA GLY A 139 0.91 -16.12 10.80
C GLY A 139 0.99 -15.29 9.51
N GLU A 140 -0.02 -15.38 8.64
CA GLU A 140 -0.12 -14.63 7.39
C GLU A 140 -1.40 -13.77 7.39
N ALA A 141 -1.26 -12.51 6.94
CA ALA A 141 -2.40 -11.63 6.69
C ALA A 141 -3.06 -12.03 5.37
N SER A 142 -4.14 -12.82 5.42
CA SER A 142 -4.90 -13.19 4.22
C SER A 142 -5.80 -12.03 3.79
N ILE A 143 -5.40 -11.29 2.76
CA ILE A 143 -6.23 -10.28 2.11
C ILE A 143 -6.73 -10.84 0.80
N LYS A 144 -8.05 -10.89 0.63
CA LYS A 144 -8.68 -11.41 -0.58
C LYS A 144 -9.71 -10.42 -1.10
N GLY A 145 -9.71 -10.21 -2.41
CA GLY A 145 -10.68 -9.38 -3.10
C GLY A 145 -11.63 -10.26 -3.88
N TYR A 146 -12.92 -10.03 -3.74
CA TYR A 146 -13.95 -10.76 -4.45
C TYR A 146 -14.81 -9.81 -5.28
N VAL A 147 -15.24 -10.26 -6.46
CA VAL A 147 -16.33 -9.64 -7.22
C VAL A 147 -17.45 -10.64 -7.37
N SER A 148 -18.68 -10.14 -7.30
CA SER A 148 -19.86 -10.95 -7.51
C SER A 148 -20.09 -11.20 -8.99
N SER A 149 -20.30 -12.46 -9.33
CA SER A 149 -20.79 -12.93 -10.60
C SER A 149 -22.12 -13.65 -10.36
N ASN A 150 -23.17 -13.23 -11.08
CA ASN A 150 -24.47 -13.89 -10.96
C ASN A 150 -24.42 -15.23 -11.71
N LEU A 151 -24.49 -16.34 -10.98
CA LEU A 151 -24.61 -17.65 -11.59
C LEU A 151 -26.06 -17.87 -12.00
N SER A 152 -26.30 -17.84 -13.31
CA SER A 152 -27.57 -18.22 -13.92
C SER A 152 -27.44 -19.58 -14.58
N LEU A 153 -28.41 -20.46 -14.36
CA LEU A 153 -28.54 -21.71 -15.10
C LEU A 153 -29.80 -21.60 -15.95
N GLY A 154 -29.63 -21.32 -17.25
CA GLY A 154 -30.72 -20.95 -18.14
C GLY A 154 -31.32 -19.59 -17.76
N ASP A 155 -32.65 -19.51 -17.67
CA ASP A 155 -33.40 -18.27 -17.39
C ASP A 155 -33.62 -17.98 -15.88
N ARG A 156 -33.05 -18.79 -14.98
CA ARG A 156 -33.21 -18.59 -13.52
C ARG A 156 -31.88 -18.16 -12.88
N PRO A 157 -31.83 -17.01 -12.19
CA PRO A 157 -30.69 -16.67 -11.35
C PRO A 157 -30.69 -17.59 -10.12
N LEU A 158 -29.61 -18.36 -9.92
CA LEU A 158 -29.52 -19.35 -8.84
C LEU A 158 -28.86 -18.76 -7.59
N ALA A 159 -27.72 -18.11 -7.73
CA ALA A 159 -26.97 -17.55 -6.61
C ALA A 159 -25.94 -16.52 -7.08
N ALA A 160 -25.57 -15.62 -6.17
CA ALA A 160 -24.39 -14.76 -6.33
C ALA A 160 -23.13 -15.58 -5.99
N GLN A 161 -22.24 -15.77 -6.96
CA GLN A 161 -20.94 -16.39 -6.77
C GLN A 161 -19.87 -15.31 -6.59
N PHE A 162 -19.04 -15.45 -5.56
CA PHE A 162 -17.91 -14.55 -5.34
C PHE A 162 -16.66 -15.11 -6.01
N GLN A 163 -16.17 -14.42 -7.05
CA GLN A 163 -14.94 -14.75 -7.77
C GLN A 163 -13.79 -13.93 -7.20
N GLU A 164 -12.68 -14.60 -6.88
CA GLU A 164 -11.46 -13.95 -6.39
C GLU A 164 -10.75 -13.17 -7.50
N ILE A 165 -10.27 -11.97 -7.17
CA ILE A 165 -9.51 -11.08 -8.07
C ILE A 165 -8.09 -10.89 -7.55
N SER A 166 -7.14 -10.77 -8.48
CA SER A 166 -5.78 -10.36 -8.16
C SER A 166 -5.73 -8.93 -7.61
N LEU A 167 -5.34 -8.82 -6.34
CA LEU A 167 -5.06 -7.56 -5.69
C LEU A 167 -3.61 -7.11 -5.94
N ASP A 168 -3.31 -5.83 -5.92
CA ASP A 168 -1.93 -5.34 -5.95
C ASP A 168 -1.76 -4.29 -4.85
N LEU A 169 -0.84 -4.54 -3.93
CA LEU A 169 -0.59 -3.62 -2.82
C LEU A 169 0.36 -2.53 -3.29
N ARG A 170 -0.14 -1.29 -3.28
CA ARG A 170 0.63 -0.10 -3.65
C ARG A 170 0.86 0.75 -2.42
N MET A 171 2.11 1.14 -2.22
CA MET A 171 2.50 2.13 -1.22
C MET A 171 2.96 3.38 -1.95
N ILE A 172 2.40 4.53 -1.57
CA ILE A 172 2.93 5.84 -1.99
C ILE A 172 4.27 6.06 -1.28
N GLU A 173 5.19 6.83 -1.86
CA GLU A 173 6.51 7.09 -1.26
C GLU A 173 6.43 7.64 0.17
N ALA A 174 5.50 8.57 0.44
CA ALA A 174 5.24 9.07 1.79
C ALA A 174 4.73 7.97 2.75
N GLU A 175 3.86 7.07 2.27
CA GLU A 175 3.39 5.92 3.05
C GLU A 175 4.50 4.91 3.30
N ARG A 176 5.40 4.71 2.33
CA ARG A 176 6.55 3.81 2.44
C ARG A 176 7.50 4.27 3.53
N VAL A 177 7.79 5.58 3.58
CA VAL A 177 8.62 6.16 4.65
C VAL A 177 7.91 6.06 6.00
N GLY A 178 6.60 6.34 6.06
CA GLY A 178 5.81 6.19 7.29
C GLY A 178 5.76 4.75 7.80
N CYS A 179 5.55 3.79 6.91
CA CYS A 179 5.49 2.36 7.22
C CYS A 179 6.86 1.79 7.61
N MET A 180 7.96 2.33 7.05
CA MET A 180 9.33 1.96 7.43
C MET A 180 9.70 2.46 8.84
N ASN A 181 9.14 3.60 9.27
CA ASN A 181 9.40 4.16 10.60
C ASN A 181 8.48 3.61 11.69
N LEU A 182 7.32 3.04 11.33
CA LEU A 182 6.56 2.23 12.28
C LEU A 182 7.33 0.94 12.52
N ASP A 183 7.74 0.73 13.77
CA ASP A 183 8.47 -0.43 14.26
C ASP A 183 7.65 -1.72 14.09
N LEU A 184 7.61 -2.25 12.87
CA LEU A 184 6.89 -3.46 12.47
C LEU A 184 7.59 -4.74 12.96
N SER A 185 8.68 -4.63 13.71
CA SER A 185 9.39 -5.74 14.36
C SER A 185 8.48 -6.57 15.28
N SER A 186 7.43 -5.97 15.84
CA SER A 186 6.50 -6.62 16.78
C SER A 186 5.25 -7.21 16.11
N LEU A 187 4.96 -6.84 14.87
CA LEU A 187 3.87 -7.47 14.11
C LEU A 187 4.50 -8.45 13.14
N ASN A 188 4.16 -9.73 13.29
CA ASN A 188 4.57 -10.83 12.42
C ASN A 188 3.99 -10.71 10.98
N ILE A 189 3.88 -9.49 10.42
CA ILE A 189 3.48 -9.19 9.04
C ILE A 189 4.68 -9.39 8.09
N LEU A 190 5.52 -10.40 8.34
CA LEU A 190 6.55 -10.82 7.39
C LEU A 190 5.94 -11.43 6.11
N HIS A 191 4.64 -11.71 6.10
CA HIS A 191 3.97 -12.41 5.02
C HIS A 191 2.96 -11.55 4.23
N LEU A 192 3.01 -10.23 4.36
CA LEU A 192 2.46 -9.32 3.33
C LEU A 192 3.50 -9.05 2.21
N SER A 193 4.65 -9.73 2.26
CA SER A 193 5.64 -9.79 1.20
C SER A 193 5.22 -10.68 0.02
N CYS A 194 4.16 -11.49 0.16
CA CYS A 194 3.76 -12.46 -0.86
C CYS A 194 2.86 -11.87 -1.97
N PHE A 195 2.23 -10.70 -1.79
CA PHE A 195 1.33 -10.14 -2.81
C PHE A 195 1.97 -9.09 -3.72
N CYS A 196 3.08 -8.49 -3.30
CA CYS A 196 3.87 -7.59 -4.14
C CYS A 196 5.10 -8.37 -4.59
N LYS A 197 5.29 -8.53 -5.90
CA LYS A 197 6.52 -9.07 -6.52
C LYS A 197 7.69 -8.07 -6.41
N CYS A 198 7.78 -7.43 -5.25
CA CYS A 198 8.78 -6.48 -4.83
C CYS A 198 9.36 -7.08 -3.55
N ASN A 199 10.64 -7.42 -3.55
CA ASN A 199 11.37 -7.91 -2.38
C ASN A 199 11.27 -6.89 -1.23
N LEU A 200 10.18 -6.97 -0.45
CA LEU A 200 9.88 -6.13 0.70
C LEU A 200 10.46 -6.73 2.00
N VAL A 201 11.12 -7.89 1.90
CA VAL A 201 11.65 -8.64 3.05
C VAL A 201 12.88 -7.95 3.67
N ASP A 202 13.66 -7.20 2.89
CA ASP A 202 14.91 -6.59 3.39
C ASP A 202 14.74 -5.16 3.91
N ILE A 203 13.60 -4.51 3.64
CA ILE A 203 13.34 -3.14 4.10
C ILE A 203 12.77 -3.15 5.53
N LEU A 204 12.12 -4.24 5.94
CA LEU A 204 11.33 -4.31 7.18
C LEU A 204 12.10 -4.86 8.40
N LYS A 205 13.40 -5.17 8.29
CA LYS A 205 14.16 -5.80 9.38
C LYS A 205 14.89 -4.87 10.35
N THR A 206 15.04 -3.58 10.06
CA THR A 206 15.82 -2.65 10.90
C THR A 206 15.30 -1.24 10.57
N THR A 207 14.77 -0.45 11.50
CA THR A 207 15.22 -0.08 12.85
C THR A 207 14.06 0.65 13.54
N ALA A 208 13.92 0.55 14.86
CA ALA A 208 13.12 1.52 15.62
C ALA A 208 13.76 2.91 15.43
N VAL A 209 13.07 3.82 14.73
CA VAL A 209 13.58 5.16 14.43
C VAL A 209 12.93 6.15 15.40
N ASP A 210 13.49 6.22 16.62
CA ASP A 210 13.05 7.13 17.71
C ASP A 210 13.30 8.62 17.37
N LYS A 211 13.99 8.89 16.26
CA LYS A 211 14.25 10.20 15.66
C LYS A 211 14.30 10.00 14.16
N LEU A 212 13.64 10.85 13.35
CA LEU A 212 13.85 10.90 11.89
C LEU A 212 15.34 10.63 11.60
N PRO A 213 15.68 9.56 10.85
CA PRO A 213 17.07 9.20 10.69
C PRO A 213 17.73 10.42 10.06
N ASN A 214 18.87 10.83 10.60
CA ASN A 214 19.65 11.83 9.90
C ASN A 214 19.97 11.26 8.51
N ASP A 215 19.93 12.07 7.45
CA ASP A 215 20.12 11.58 6.07
C ASP A 215 21.38 10.69 5.92
N LEU A 216 22.38 10.93 6.77
CA LEU A 216 23.60 10.13 6.90
C LEU A 216 23.36 8.70 7.42
N GLU A 217 22.57 8.52 8.48
CA GLU A 217 22.24 7.20 9.04
C GLU A 217 21.36 6.41 8.06
N GLY A 218 20.43 7.10 7.39
CA GLY A 218 19.63 6.49 6.32
C GLY A 218 20.47 6.04 5.12
N MET A 219 21.49 6.82 4.77
CA MET A 219 22.44 6.47 3.70
C MET A 219 23.34 5.30 4.09
N GLU A 220 23.84 5.26 5.33
CA GLU A 220 24.64 4.15 5.86
C GLU A 220 23.85 2.83 5.83
N ALA A 221 22.62 2.83 6.36
CA ALA A 221 21.75 1.66 6.33
C ALA A 221 21.41 1.20 4.90
N SER A 222 21.23 2.15 3.97
CA SER A 222 20.99 1.82 2.55
C SER A 222 22.23 1.21 1.89
N MET A 223 23.42 1.68 2.26
CA MET A 223 24.68 1.15 1.76
C MET A 223 24.96 -0.26 2.28
N GLU A 224 24.67 -0.53 3.56
CA GLU A 224 24.79 -1.85 4.16
C GLU A 224 23.82 -2.87 3.52
N ARG A 225 22.59 -2.44 3.24
CA ARG A 225 21.61 -3.24 2.48
C ARG A 225 22.10 -3.54 1.06
N LEU A 226 22.63 -2.54 0.36
CA LEU A 226 23.19 -2.74 -0.98
C LEU A 226 24.34 -3.76 -0.94
N TYR A 227 25.21 -3.67 0.06
CA TYR A 227 26.31 -4.62 0.24
C TYR A 227 25.79 -6.05 0.48
N SER A 228 24.76 -6.20 1.31
CA SER A 228 24.13 -7.50 1.58
C SER A 228 23.52 -8.13 0.32
N LEU A 229 22.80 -7.35 -0.48
CA LEU A 229 22.24 -7.80 -1.77
C LEU A 229 23.33 -8.18 -2.78
N LEU A 230 24.45 -7.45 -2.78
CA LEU A 230 25.60 -7.75 -3.63
C LEU A 230 26.26 -9.08 -3.22
N ASP A 231 26.35 -9.35 -1.92
CA ASP A 231 26.88 -10.61 -1.38
C ASP A 231 25.98 -11.81 -1.75
N GLU A 232 24.66 -11.64 -1.75
CA GLU A 232 23.72 -12.67 -2.23
C GLU A 232 23.89 -12.96 -3.73
N ILE A 233 24.04 -11.91 -4.55
CA ILE A 233 24.30 -12.06 -5.99
C ILE A 233 25.63 -12.76 -6.22
N TYR A 234 26.67 -12.42 -5.45
CA TYR A 234 27.98 -13.04 -5.55
C TYR A 234 27.91 -14.55 -5.26
N LYS A 235 27.23 -14.95 -4.17
CA LYS A 235 26.98 -16.36 -3.84
C LYS A 235 26.23 -17.10 -4.95
N TYR A 236 25.20 -16.48 -5.53
CA TYR A 236 24.45 -17.09 -6.63
C TYR A 236 25.35 -17.32 -7.86
N VAL A 237 26.20 -16.36 -8.21
CA VAL A 237 27.14 -16.50 -9.34
C VAL A 237 28.15 -17.60 -9.06
N ASP A 238 28.74 -17.65 -7.86
CA ASP A 238 29.69 -18.70 -7.47
C ASP A 238 29.04 -20.10 -7.52
N ASP A 239 27.81 -20.25 -7.01
CA ASP A 239 27.09 -21.53 -7.03
C ASP A 239 26.74 -21.99 -8.46
N VAL A 240 26.50 -21.07 -9.39
CA VAL A 240 26.30 -21.38 -10.82
C VAL A 240 27.61 -21.76 -11.50
N VAL A 241 28.72 -21.09 -11.17
CA VAL A 241 30.07 -21.40 -11.70
C VAL A 241 30.53 -22.78 -11.24
N GLU A 242 30.26 -23.14 -9.98
CA GLU A 242 30.55 -24.46 -9.42
C GLU A 242 29.56 -25.55 -9.86
N GLY A 243 28.49 -25.19 -10.58
CA GLY A 243 27.50 -26.13 -11.11
C GLY A 243 26.51 -26.67 -10.07
N ARG A 244 26.40 -26.03 -8.90
CA ARG A 244 25.45 -26.40 -7.84
C ARG A 244 24.02 -25.95 -8.15
N VAL A 245 23.86 -24.86 -8.91
CA VAL A 245 22.57 -24.27 -9.30
C VAL A 245 22.47 -24.17 -10.83
N THR A 246 21.29 -24.46 -11.39
CA THR A 246 21.06 -24.34 -12.84
C THR A 246 21.12 -22.88 -13.29
N PRO A 247 21.91 -22.54 -14.32
CA PRO A 247 22.01 -21.16 -14.80
C PRO A 247 20.68 -20.62 -15.32
N ASN A 248 20.24 -19.47 -14.80
CA ASN A 248 19.13 -18.71 -15.38
C ASN A 248 19.66 -17.59 -16.28
N ASN A 249 19.34 -17.66 -17.57
CA ASN A 249 19.83 -16.71 -18.58
C ASN A 249 19.21 -15.31 -18.45
N ASP A 250 17.98 -15.20 -17.92
CA ASP A 250 17.33 -13.90 -17.72
C ASP A 250 18.05 -13.07 -16.64
N ILE A 251 18.45 -13.74 -15.55
CA ILE A 251 19.22 -13.12 -14.46
C ILE A 251 20.63 -12.72 -14.97
N GLY A 252 21.28 -13.61 -15.73
CA GLY A 252 22.59 -13.31 -16.32
C GLY A 252 22.57 -12.09 -17.23
N ARG A 253 21.54 -11.96 -18.07
CA ARG A 253 21.35 -10.79 -18.93
C ARG A 253 21.09 -9.51 -18.14
N PHE A 254 20.24 -9.59 -17.11
CA PHE A 254 19.97 -8.46 -16.22
C PHE A 254 21.24 -7.98 -15.50
N LEU A 255 22.07 -8.90 -15.00
CA LEU A 255 23.35 -8.56 -14.36
C LEU A 255 24.33 -7.92 -15.34
N ALA A 256 24.42 -8.42 -16.56
CA ALA A 256 25.27 -7.85 -17.61
C ALA A 256 24.83 -6.42 -17.98
N ASP A 257 23.53 -6.20 -18.16
CA ASP A 257 22.97 -4.88 -18.46
C ASP A 257 23.20 -3.90 -17.28
N THR A 258 23.06 -4.38 -16.04
CA THR A 258 23.33 -3.58 -14.83
C THR A 258 24.80 -3.19 -14.76
N LEU A 259 25.73 -4.13 -14.97
CA LEU A 259 27.17 -3.84 -14.95
C LEU A 259 27.59 -2.92 -16.11
N ALA A 260 26.90 -3.00 -17.24
CA ALA A 260 27.13 -2.11 -18.38
C ALA A 260 26.64 -0.67 -18.11
N SER A 261 25.67 -0.48 -17.21
CA SER A 261 25.18 0.84 -16.82
C SER A 261 26.11 1.60 -15.86
N VAL A 262 27.00 0.88 -15.16
CA VAL A 262 27.99 1.50 -14.27
C VAL A 262 29.09 2.16 -15.12
N PRO A 263 29.34 3.48 -14.98
CA PRO A 263 30.33 4.18 -15.77
C PRO A 263 31.74 3.60 -15.53
N ARG A 264 32.36 3.05 -16.58
CA ARG A 264 33.77 2.65 -16.54
C ARG A 264 34.64 3.89 -16.67
N MET A 265 34.98 4.49 -15.54
CA MET A 265 35.96 5.58 -15.49
C MET A 265 37.31 5.08 -14.97
N SER A 266 38.39 5.71 -15.42
CA SER A 266 39.72 5.42 -14.88
C SER A 266 39.80 5.89 -13.42
N THR A 267 40.55 5.18 -12.59
CA THR A 267 40.75 5.50 -11.16
C THR A 267 41.18 6.96 -10.98
N ALA A 268 42.11 7.45 -11.80
CA ALA A 268 42.56 8.84 -11.74
C ALA A 268 41.47 9.89 -12.09
N ALA A 269 40.55 9.56 -12.99
CA ALA A 269 39.45 10.46 -13.33
C ALA A 269 38.36 10.46 -12.25
N PHE A 270 38.09 9.30 -11.64
CA PHE A 270 37.17 9.17 -10.51
C PHE A 270 37.66 9.97 -9.31
N ASP A 271 38.92 9.77 -8.90
CA ASP A 271 39.49 10.45 -7.73
C ASP A 271 39.44 11.96 -7.88
N LYS A 272 39.69 12.48 -9.10
CA LYS A 272 39.57 13.90 -9.37
C LYS A 272 38.14 14.40 -9.21
N VAL A 273 37.18 13.77 -9.90
CA VAL A 273 35.76 14.17 -9.86
C VAL A 273 35.19 14.05 -8.45
N PHE A 274 35.57 12.99 -7.72
CA PHE A 274 35.13 12.73 -6.36
C PHE A 274 35.71 13.75 -5.38
N ASN A 275 37.01 14.04 -5.45
CA ASN A 275 37.64 15.05 -4.59
C ASN A 275 37.09 16.46 -4.87
N ASP A 276 36.92 16.83 -6.15
CA ASP A 276 36.30 18.11 -6.52
C ASP A 276 34.89 18.22 -5.90
N LYS A 277 34.11 17.13 -5.89
CA LYS A 277 32.76 17.13 -5.28
C LYS A 277 32.72 17.08 -3.77
N ILE A 278 33.68 16.41 -3.13
CA ILE A 278 33.84 16.51 -1.67
C ILE A 278 34.20 17.94 -1.29
N GLN A 279 35.13 18.58 -2.01
CA GLN A 279 35.52 19.95 -1.73
C GLN A 279 34.36 20.93 -1.86
N ASP A 280 33.58 20.84 -2.93
CA ASP A 280 32.37 21.65 -3.14
C ASP A 280 31.36 21.48 -1.98
N ASN A 281 31.07 20.23 -1.60
CA ASN A 281 30.13 19.94 -0.51
C ASN A 281 30.66 20.40 0.85
N LEU A 282 31.95 20.21 1.12
CA LEU A 282 32.58 20.66 2.36
C LEU A 282 32.49 22.19 2.48
N ALA A 283 32.76 22.92 1.39
CA ALA A 283 32.62 24.37 1.34
C ALA A 283 31.18 24.83 1.64
N LEU A 284 30.18 24.13 1.11
CA LEU A 284 28.76 24.40 1.39
C LEU A 284 28.41 24.15 2.87
N VAL A 285 28.91 23.07 3.46
CA VAL A 285 28.69 22.76 4.89
C VAL A 285 29.36 23.81 5.79
N TYR A 286 30.57 24.25 5.43
CA TYR A 286 31.25 25.34 6.13
C TYR A 286 30.46 26.65 6.04
N LEU A 287 29.96 27.01 4.85
CA LEU A 287 29.14 28.21 4.68
C LEU A 287 27.86 28.15 5.51
N SER A 288 27.15 27.02 5.50
CA SER A 288 25.95 26.81 6.33
C SER A 288 26.25 26.96 7.81
N SER A 289 27.36 26.39 8.27
CA SER A 289 27.81 26.49 9.67
C SER A 289 28.16 27.93 10.03
N LEU A 290 28.84 28.66 9.15
CA LEU A 290 29.20 30.05 9.35
C LEU A 290 27.94 30.94 9.44
N VAL A 291 26.97 30.74 8.55
CA VAL A 291 25.67 31.43 8.62
C VAL A 291 24.93 31.10 9.91
N LYS A 292 24.89 29.83 10.34
CA LYS A 292 24.29 29.43 11.63
C LYS A 292 24.97 30.11 12.82
N THR A 293 26.31 30.18 12.84
CA THR A 293 27.03 30.88 13.91
C THR A 293 26.77 32.39 13.90
N GLN A 294 26.73 33.02 12.72
CA GLN A 294 26.43 34.43 12.59
C GLN A 294 25.00 34.75 13.04
N LEU A 295 24.04 33.89 12.70
CA LEU A 295 22.66 34.02 13.13
C LEU A 295 22.55 33.88 14.67
N GLY A 296 23.22 32.88 15.25
CA GLY A 296 23.24 32.68 16.70
C GLY A 296 23.92 33.82 17.46
N ILE A 297 24.98 34.43 16.90
CA ILE A 297 25.61 35.64 17.47
C ILE A 297 24.65 36.83 17.39
N ALA A 298 24.00 37.03 16.24
CA ALA A 298 23.04 38.11 16.04
C ALA A 298 21.85 38.00 17.00
N GLU A 299 21.29 36.80 17.19
CA GLU A 299 20.22 36.55 18.16
C GLU A 299 20.66 36.88 19.60
N LYS A 300 21.86 36.43 20.01
CA LYS A 300 22.39 36.73 21.35
C LYS A 300 22.65 38.22 21.57
N LEU A 301 23.19 38.92 20.57
CA LEU A 301 23.40 40.37 20.65
C LEU A 301 22.07 41.12 20.77
N ASN A 302 21.06 40.71 19.99
CA ASN A 302 19.74 41.33 20.04
C ASN A 302 19.04 41.08 21.39
N THR A 303 19.21 39.89 21.96
CA THR A 303 18.66 39.56 23.29
C THR A 303 19.38 40.35 24.39
N ALA A 304 20.70 40.52 24.30
CA ALA A 304 21.47 41.33 25.24
C ALA A 304 21.11 42.82 25.17
N ALA A 305 20.80 43.34 23.98
CA ALA A 305 20.36 44.71 23.77
C ALA A 305 18.94 44.99 24.30
N GLN A 306 18.08 43.98 24.42
CA GLN A 306 16.73 44.09 25.01
C GLN A 306 16.72 44.03 26.54
N ILE A 307 17.82 43.60 27.17
CA ILE A 307 17.94 43.46 28.64
C ILE A 307 18.52 44.74 29.29
N LEU A 308 18.98 45.71 28.48
CA LEU A 308 19.40 47.05 28.89
C LEU A 308 18.29 48.09 28.65
#